data_AF-A0A9W6W549-F1
#
_entry.id   AF-A0A9W6W549-F1
#
_cell.length_a   1.000
_cell.length_b   1.000
_cell.length_c   1.000
_cell.angle_alpha   90.00
_cell.angle_beta   90.00
_cell.angle_gamma   90.00
#
_symmetry.space_group_name_H-M   'P 1'
#
loop_
_entity.id
_entity.type
_entity.pdbx_description
1 polymer ?
#
loop_
_entity_poly.entity_id
_entity_poly.type
_entity_poly.pdbx_seq_one_letter_code
_entity_poly.pdbx_strand_id
1 'polypeptide(L)'
;MSYVLIGPDGRPHPSPVPGRLGGHRRGRLYGRLDCPSALRAIARGGYVRHRVFFADEATAVAAGYRPCAVCLPEEYASWKDAAPTPGEVAAMRDLLAGARTIAIGHGRDAASLAAVRAVLGFGKEVLAVVDWPETAASWLRPARRLTAQIPDAWVIAGEPAGWSGMVGRLWNDTPWNPARTFGFAAQATVDGVPPLAVAGMRGVTRGGGTWELGAGWLVER
;
A
#
# COMPACT_ATOMS: atom_id res chain seq x y z
N MET A 1 -29.89 -8.93 17.25
CA MET A 1 -28.54 -8.59 17.75
C MET A 1 -27.70 -8.14 16.56
N SER A 2 -27.01 -7.01 16.66
CA SER A 2 -26.09 -6.53 15.62
C SER A 2 -24.64 -6.69 16.10
N TYR A 3 -23.76 -7.10 15.19
CA TYR A 3 -22.32 -7.18 15.40
C TYR A 3 -21.65 -5.90 14.91
N VAL A 4 -20.48 -5.56 15.45
CA VAL A 4 -19.67 -4.44 14.94
C VAL A 4 -18.44 -5.03 14.26
N LEU A 5 -18.33 -4.84 12.94
CA LEU A 5 -17.20 -5.28 12.13
C LEU A 5 -16.42 -4.08 11.61
N ILE A 6 -15.15 -4.28 11.29
CA ILE A 6 -14.34 -3.29 10.59
C ILE A 6 -14.52 -3.52 9.09
N GLY A 7 -14.91 -2.47 8.37
CA GLY A 7 -15.01 -2.45 6.92
C GLY A 7 -13.64 -2.29 6.24
N PRO A 8 -13.59 -2.43 4.90
CA PRO A 8 -12.34 -2.32 4.13
C PRO A 8 -11.73 -0.91 4.20
N ASP A 9 -12.49 0.11 4.56
CA ASP A 9 -12.03 1.48 4.82
C ASP A 9 -11.42 1.66 6.22
N GLY A 10 -11.35 0.58 7.01
CA GLY A 10 -10.86 0.59 8.38
C GLY A 10 -11.85 1.16 9.40
N ARG A 11 -13.10 1.43 9.02
CA ARG A 11 -14.11 2.01 9.90
C ARG A 11 -15.07 0.94 10.46
N PRO A 12 -15.54 1.09 11.72
CA PRO A 12 -16.56 0.21 12.27
C PRO A 12 -17.91 0.40 11.57
N HIS A 13 -18.64 -0.69 11.33
CA HIS A 13 -20.01 -0.67 10.82
C HIS A 13 -20.85 -1.80 11.46
N PRO A 14 -22.17 -1.61 11.60
CA PRO A 14 -23.06 -2.67 12.08
C PRO A 14 -23.23 -3.77 11.02
N SER A 15 -23.30 -5.02 11.47
CA SER A 15 -23.51 -6.19 10.63
C SER A 15 -24.58 -7.11 11.26
N PRO A 16 -25.49 -7.69 10.45
CA PRO A 16 -26.42 -8.72 10.94
C PRO A 16 -25.74 -10.08 11.19
N VAL A 17 -24.55 -10.30 10.64
CA VAL A 17 -23.77 -11.55 10.77
C VAL A 17 -22.46 -11.33 11.53
N PRO A 18 -22.00 -12.32 12.33
CA PRO A 18 -20.72 -12.21 13.02
C PRO A 18 -19.55 -12.24 12.02
N GLY A 19 -18.42 -11.67 12.43
CA GLY A 19 -17.19 -11.74 11.65
C GLY A 19 -16.57 -13.14 11.69
N ARG A 20 -15.92 -13.54 10.59
CA ARG A 20 -15.21 -14.83 10.48
C ARG A 20 -13.79 -14.77 11.06
N LEU A 21 -13.21 -13.57 11.10
CA LEU A 21 -11.85 -13.33 11.61
C LEU A 21 -11.90 -12.32 12.76
N GLY A 22 -10.97 -12.50 13.70
CA GLY A 22 -10.73 -11.59 14.81
C GLY A 22 -9.41 -10.86 14.62
N GLY A 23 -9.21 -9.75 15.32
CA GLY A 23 -7.96 -9.01 15.25
C GLY A 23 -7.71 -8.12 16.45
N HIS A 24 -6.53 -7.51 16.48
CA HIS A 24 -6.10 -6.56 17.49
C HIS A 24 -5.83 -5.19 16.87
N ARG A 25 -6.65 -4.19 17.22
CA ARG A 25 -6.65 -2.85 16.63
C ARG A 25 -5.30 -2.15 16.68
N ARG A 26 -4.63 -2.14 17.84
CA ARG A 26 -3.34 -1.45 18.00
C ARG A 26 -2.20 -2.18 17.29
N GLY A 27 -2.24 -3.51 17.31
CA GLY A 27 -1.22 -4.34 16.65
C GLY A 27 -1.45 -4.52 15.15
N ARG A 28 -2.57 -3.99 14.63
CA ARG A 28 -3.01 -4.09 13.23
C ARG A 28 -2.82 -5.51 12.68
N LEU A 29 -3.31 -6.51 13.40
CA LEU A 29 -3.26 -7.91 12.97
C LEU A 29 -4.63 -8.59 13.02
N TYR A 30 -4.89 -9.49 12.08
CA TYR A 30 -6.06 -10.36 12.06
C TYR A 30 -5.65 -11.83 12.15
N GLY A 31 -6.58 -12.70 12.50
CA GLY A 31 -6.37 -14.13 12.60
C GLY A 31 -7.68 -14.87 12.88
N ARG A 32 -7.57 -16.19 13.02
CA ARG A 32 -8.72 -17.01 13.40
C ARG A 32 -9.26 -16.63 14.78
N LEU A 33 -10.56 -16.85 14.98
CA LEU A 33 -11.24 -16.58 16.25
C LEU A 33 -10.72 -17.45 17.41
N ASP A 34 -10.15 -18.62 17.09
CA ASP A 34 -9.56 -19.59 18.01
C ASP A 34 -8.03 -19.42 18.20
N CYS A 35 -7.47 -18.29 17.75
CA CYS A 35 -6.03 -18.06 17.84
C CYS A 35 -5.53 -18.21 19.30
N PRO A 36 -4.57 -19.13 19.58
CA PRO A 36 -4.14 -19.42 20.95
C PRO A 36 -3.50 -18.19 21.63
N SER A 37 -2.79 -17.35 20.87
CA SER A 37 -2.24 -16.09 21.38
C SER A 37 -3.33 -15.10 21.79
N ALA A 38 -4.39 -14.99 20.99
CA ALA A 38 -5.53 -14.13 21.30
C ALA A 38 -6.29 -14.62 22.54
N LEU A 39 -6.57 -15.93 22.63
CA LEU A 39 -7.24 -16.53 23.79
C LEU A 39 -6.45 -16.31 25.08
N ARG A 40 -5.13 -16.53 25.06
CA ARG A 40 -4.24 -16.24 26.22
C ARG A 40 -4.25 -14.75 26.59
N ALA A 41 -4.33 -13.85 25.62
CA ALA A 41 -4.37 -12.41 25.89
C ALA A 41 -5.74 -11.96 26.43
N ILE A 42 -6.83 -12.58 25.99
CA ILE A 42 -8.19 -12.37 26.50
C ILE A 42 -8.27 -12.84 27.95
N ALA A 43 -7.75 -14.04 28.26
CA ALA A 43 -7.71 -14.57 29.63
C ALA A 43 -6.97 -13.63 30.61
N ARG A 44 -6.00 -12.84 30.11
CA ARG A 44 -5.27 -11.82 30.88
C ARG A 44 -5.98 -10.46 30.95
N GLY A 45 -7.19 -10.31 30.40
CA GLY A 45 -8.05 -9.12 30.50
C GLY A 45 -7.69 -7.92 29.61
N GLY A 46 -6.45 -7.82 29.10
CA GLY A 46 -5.99 -6.64 28.36
C GLY A 46 -6.42 -6.54 26.89
N TYR A 47 -6.85 -7.66 26.28
CA TYR A 47 -7.04 -7.75 24.81
C TYR A 47 -8.41 -7.28 24.33
N VAL A 48 -9.46 -7.44 25.15
CA VAL A 48 -10.87 -7.25 24.74
C VAL A 48 -11.13 -5.82 24.24
N ARG A 49 -10.57 -4.81 24.90
CA ARG A 49 -10.72 -3.38 24.52
C ARG A 49 -10.20 -3.02 23.12
N HIS A 50 -9.39 -3.88 22.52
CA HIS A 50 -8.79 -3.66 21.20
C HIS A 50 -9.14 -4.79 20.23
N ARG A 51 -10.02 -5.70 20.63
CA ARG A 51 -10.49 -6.77 19.76
C ARG A 51 -11.39 -6.18 18.69
N VAL A 52 -11.13 -6.54 17.45
CA VAL A 52 -11.94 -6.18 16.27
C VAL A 52 -12.29 -7.43 15.50
N PHE A 53 -13.26 -7.34 14.60
CA PHE A 53 -13.73 -8.45 13.80
C PHE A 53 -13.90 -8.04 12.34
N PHE A 54 -13.71 -8.98 11.43
CA PHE A 54 -13.81 -8.78 9.99
C PHE A 54 -14.72 -9.82 9.37
N ALA A 55 -15.41 -9.45 8.29
CA ALA A 55 -16.24 -10.38 7.53
C ALA A 55 -15.38 -11.50 6.92
N ASP A 56 -14.24 -11.15 6.36
CA ASP A 56 -13.30 -12.03 5.68
C ASP A 56 -11.87 -11.44 5.67
N GLU A 57 -10.94 -12.18 5.08
CA GLU A 57 -9.54 -11.80 4.97
C GLU A 57 -9.32 -10.59 4.08
N ALA A 58 -10.00 -10.53 2.93
CA ALA A 58 -9.89 -9.41 1.99
C ALA A 58 -10.24 -8.07 2.66
N THR A 59 -11.29 -8.07 3.49
CA THR A 59 -11.69 -6.92 4.29
C THR A 59 -10.61 -6.54 5.32
N ALA A 60 -10.01 -7.51 6.01
CA ALA A 60 -8.97 -7.26 7.00
C ALA A 60 -7.70 -6.66 6.38
N VAL A 61 -7.28 -7.19 5.23
CA VAL A 61 -6.14 -6.70 4.45
C VAL A 61 -6.40 -5.27 3.96
N ALA A 62 -7.57 -5.01 3.35
CA ALA A 62 -7.95 -3.68 2.89
C ALA A 62 -7.99 -2.65 4.05
N ALA A 63 -8.47 -3.07 5.22
CA ALA A 63 -8.45 -2.27 6.46
C ALA A 63 -7.04 -2.05 7.05
N GLY A 64 -6.01 -2.61 6.41
CA GLY A 64 -4.61 -2.47 6.77
C GLY A 64 -4.14 -3.39 7.90
N TYR A 65 -4.79 -4.53 8.12
CA TYR A 65 -4.36 -5.50 9.12
C TYR A 65 -3.51 -6.59 8.47
N ARG A 66 -2.41 -6.99 9.14
CA ARG A 66 -1.55 -8.10 8.69
C ARG A 66 -2.03 -9.45 9.24
N PRO A 67 -1.69 -10.58 8.60
CA PRO A 67 -1.96 -11.90 9.16
C PRO A 67 -1.23 -12.12 10.48
N CYS A 68 -1.82 -12.94 11.35
CA CYS A 68 -1.23 -13.32 12.62
C CYS A 68 -0.23 -14.46 12.42
N ALA A 69 1.06 -14.19 12.68
CA ALA A 69 2.14 -15.17 12.59
C ALA A 69 1.95 -16.47 13.40
N VAL A 70 1.04 -16.48 14.39
CA VAL A 70 0.79 -17.65 15.24
C VAL A 70 -0.24 -18.58 14.63
N CYS A 71 -1.35 -18.04 14.13
CA CYS A 71 -2.44 -18.87 13.59
C CYS A 71 -2.45 -18.92 12.06
N LEU A 72 -1.89 -17.93 11.37
CA LEU A 72 -1.83 -17.83 9.90
C LEU A 72 -0.37 -17.69 9.46
N PRO A 73 0.48 -18.72 9.65
CA PRO A 73 1.92 -18.61 9.43
C PRO A 73 2.29 -18.46 7.94
N GLU A 74 1.57 -19.12 7.04
CA GLU A 74 1.82 -19.07 5.59
C GLU A 74 1.46 -17.69 5.04
N GLU A 75 0.25 -17.21 5.35
CA GLU A 75 -0.22 -15.88 4.95
C GLU A 75 0.69 -14.79 5.54
N TYR A 76 1.16 -14.97 6.78
CA TYR A 76 2.12 -14.06 7.41
C TYR A 76 3.47 -14.06 6.69
N ALA A 77 3.96 -15.21 6.24
CA ALA A 77 5.20 -15.30 5.47
C ALA A 77 5.04 -14.56 4.13
N SER A 78 3.96 -14.82 3.39
CA SER A 78 3.66 -14.11 2.14
C SER A 78 3.52 -12.60 2.36
N TRP A 79 2.84 -12.18 3.43
CA TRP A 79 2.73 -10.76 3.80
C TRP A 79 4.10 -10.12 4.06
N LYS A 80 4.99 -10.85 4.75
CA LYS A 80 6.32 -10.37 5.10
C LYS A 80 7.22 -10.27 3.88
N ASP A 81 7.15 -11.26 2.99
CA ASP A 81 7.92 -11.30 1.75
C ASP A 81 7.43 -10.24 0.75
N ALA A 82 6.16 -9.86 0.82
CA ALA A 82 5.60 -8.81 -0.01
C ALA A 82 5.96 -7.38 0.49
N ALA A 83 6.23 -7.21 1.79
CA ALA A 83 6.58 -5.91 2.36
C ALA A 83 7.95 -5.39 1.86
N PRO A 84 8.14 -4.07 1.73
CA PRO A 84 9.43 -3.52 1.36
C PRO A 84 10.54 -3.90 2.34
N THR A 85 11.70 -4.26 1.82
CA THR A 85 12.88 -4.57 2.62
C THR A 85 13.44 -3.31 3.29
N PRO A 86 14.19 -3.43 4.39
CA PRO A 86 14.89 -2.29 4.98
C PRO A 86 15.81 -1.57 3.99
N GLY A 87 16.42 -2.31 3.05
CA GLY A 87 17.24 -1.75 1.98
C GLY A 87 16.43 -0.90 1.01
N GLU A 88 15.27 -1.39 0.56
CA GLU A 88 14.33 -0.61 -0.27
C GLU A 88 13.90 0.68 0.43
N VAL A 89 13.56 0.59 1.72
CA VAL A 89 13.12 1.75 2.51
C VAL A 89 14.24 2.77 2.68
N ALA A 90 15.48 2.32 2.90
CA ALA A 90 16.64 3.20 3.00
C ALA A 90 16.92 3.91 1.67
N ALA A 91 17.02 3.16 0.57
CA ALA A 91 17.26 3.72 -0.76
C ALA A 91 16.15 4.69 -1.19
N MET A 92 14.89 4.41 -0.84
CA MET A 92 13.76 5.29 -1.18
C MET A 92 13.83 6.59 -0.39
N ARG A 93 14.30 6.53 0.87
CA ARG A 93 14.54 7.73 1.68
C ARG A 93 15.61 8.62 1.05
N ASP A 94 16.67 8.03 0.52
CA ASP A 94 17.76 8.76 -0.14
C ASP A 94 17.32 9.38 -1.47
N LEU A 95 16.57 8.63 -2.31
CA LEU A 95 15.99 9.17 -3.54
C LEU A 95 15.07 10.38 -3.28
N LEU A 96 14.35 10.36 -2.16
CA LEU A 96 13.44 11.43 -1.75
C LEU A 96 14.12 12.49 -0.87
N ALA A 97 15.44 12.48 -0.67
CA ALA A 97 16.13 13.39 0.24
C ALA A 97 15.84 14.87 -0.09
N GLY A 98 15.87 15.23 -1.38
CA GLY A 98 15.62 16.59 -1.86
C GLY A 98 14.14 17.02 -1.91
N ALA A 99 13.19 16.09 -1.77
CA ALA A 99 11.76 16.42 -1.78
C ALA A 99 11.31 16.94 -0.40
N ARG A 100 10.54 18.03 -0.35
CA ARG A 100 9.87 18.49 0.87
C ARG A 100 8.43 17.99 0.93
N THR A 101 7.73 18.08 -0.20
CA THR A 101 6.32 17.70 -0.36
C THR A 101 6.19 16.43 -1.21
N ILE A 102 5.29 15.53 -0.81
CA ILE A 102 5.03 14.29 -1.55
C ILE A 102 3.54 14.04 -1.75
N ALA A 103 3.18 13.36 -2.84
CA ALA A 103 1.87 12.73 -3.00
C ALA A 103 2.06 11.23 -3.25
N ILE A 104 1.29 10.40 -2.57
CA ILE A 104 1.45 8.96 -2.57
C ILE A 104 0.26 8.32 -3.29
N GLY A 105 0.55 7.55 -4.34
CA GLY A 105 -0.42 6.71 -5.03
C GLY A 105 -0.17 5.24 -4.71
N HIS A 106 -1.22 4.46 -4.42
CA HIS A 106 -1.00 3.05 -4.11
C HIS A 106 -2.13 2.08 -4.46
N GLY A 107 -1.75 0.81 -4.65
CA GLY A 107 -2.66 -0.34 -4.68
C GLY A 107 -3.22 -0.66 -3.28
N ARG A 108 -4.23 -1.52 -3.20
CA ARG A 108 -4.90 -1.88 -1.92
C ARG A 108 -4.32 -3.11 -1.25
N ASP A 109 -3.40 -3.79 -1.90
CA ASP A 109 -2.75 -4.98 -1.37
C ASP A 109 -1.83 -4.63 -0.18
N ALA A 110 -1.39 -5.67 0.51
CA ALA A 110 -0.62 -5.50 1.72
C ALA A 110 0.80 -4.93 1.50
N ALA A 111 1.43 -5.23 0.36
CA ALA A 111 2.76 -4.71 0.01
C ALA A 111 2.70 -3.20 -0.20
N SER A 112 1.73 -2.76 -1.01
CA SER A 112 1.45 -1.35 -1.27
C SER A 112 1.19 -0.58 0.02
N LEU A 113 0.36 -1.12 0.91
CA LEU A 113 0.10 -0.49 2.22
C LEU A 113 1.33 -0.46 3.13
N ALA A 114 2.20 -1.48 3.08
CA ALA A 114 3.45 -1.49 3.83
C ALA A 114 4.42 -0.41 3.32
N ALA A 115 4.55 -0.26 2.00
CA ALA A 115 5.32 0.79 1.35
C ALA A 115 4.84 2.20 1.72
N VAL A 116 3.52 2.45 1.65
CA VAL A 116 2.93 3.73 2.08
C VAL A 116 3.33 4.05 3.51
N ARG A 117 3.21 3.10 4.44
CA ARG A 117 3.57 3.31 5.86
C ARG A 117 5.04 3.64 6.04
N ALA A 118 5.93 2.98 5.30
CA ALA A 118 7.35 3.26 5.36
C ALA A 118 7.63 4.71 4.93
N VAL A 119 7.06 5.14 3.79
CA VAL A 119 7.24 6.49 3.22
C VAL A 119 6.63 7.57 4.12
N LEU A 120 5.47 7.32 4.73
CA LEU A 120 4.87 8.24 5.72
C LEU A 120 5.80 8.48 6.93
N GLY A 121 6.67 7.52 7.26
CA GLY A 121 7.70 7.64 8.30
C GLY A 121 8.91 8.49 7.91
N PHE A 122 8.92 9.12 6.73
CA PHE A 122 10.07 9.91 6.25
C PHE A 122 10.04 11.37 6.69
N GLY A 123 8.94 11.82 7.30
CA GLY A 123 8.80 13.21 7.78
C GLY A 123 8.59 14.24 6.68
N LYS A 124 8.15 13.82 5.49
CA LYS A 124 7.78 14.70 4.37
C LYS A 124 6.38 15.29 4.57
N GLU A 125 6.12 16.44 3.95
CA GLU A 125 4.77 17.01 3.91
C GLU A 125 3.92 16.24 2.89
N VAL A 126 2.90 15.53 3.34
CA VAL A 126 2.08 14.66 2.49
C VAL A 126 0.86 15.41 1.98
N LEU A 127 0.84 15.75 0.70
CA LEU A 127 -0.24 16.50 0.06
C LEU A 127 -1.45 15.62 -0.27
N ALA A 128 -1.22 14.35 -0.56
CA ALA A 128 -2.27 13.37 -0.82
C ALA A 128 -1.79 11.94 -0.57
N VAL A 129 -2.72 11.07 -0.14
CA VAL A 129 -2.59 9.62 -0.19
C VAL A 129 -3.82 9.11 -0.93
N VAL A 130 -3.60 8.44 -2.07
CA VAL A 130 -4.67 8.01 -2.99
C VAL A 130 -4.52 6.53 -3.28
N ASP A 131 -5.54 5.76 -2.91
CA ASP A 131 -5.64 4.35 -3.27
C ASP A 131 -6.39 4.15 -4.60
N TRP A 132 -6.13 3.02 -5.26
CA TRP A 132 -6.93 2.48 -6.36
C TRP A 132 -7.06 0.95 -6.26
N PRO A 133 -8.15 0.36 -6.78
CA PRO A 133 -8.22 -1.09 -6.97
C PRO A 133 -7.36 -1.54 -8.17
N GLU A 134 -7.00 -2.82 -8.23
CA GLU A 134 -6.30 -3.41 -9.40
C GLU A 134 -7.13 -3.34 -10.68
N THR A 135 -8.45 -3.39 -10.55
CA THR A 135 -9.38 -3.17 -11.65
C THR A 135 -10.33 -2.05 -11.27
N ALA A 136 -10.22 -0.91 -11.95
CA ALA A 136 -11.09 0.24 -11.72
C ALA A 136 -12.05 0.45 -12.90
N ALA A 137 -13.32 0.71 -12.58
CA ALA A 137 -14.28 1.23 -13.56
C ALA A 137 -13.89 2.64 -14.06
N SER A 138 -13.07 3.37 -13.31
CA SER A 138 -12.52 4.67 -13.72
C SER A 138 -11.18 4.97 -13.05
N TRP A 139 -10.18 5.23 -13.88
CA TRP A 139 -8.84 5.65 -13.46
C TRP A 139 -8.67 7.17 -13.37
N LEU A 140 -9.57 7.96 -13.97
CA LEU A 140 -9.44 9.42 -14.03
C LEU A 140 -9.65 10.08 -12.66
N ARG A 141 -10.58 9.56 -11.86
CA ARG A 141 -10.85 10.08 -10.51
C ARG A 141 -9.63 9.96 -9.59
N PRO A 142 -8.99 8.78 -9.43
CA PRO A 142 -7.76 8.68 -8.64
C PRO A 142 -6.62 9.51 -9.24
N ALA A 143 -6.46 9.54 -10.58
CA ALA A 143 -5.43 10.38 -11.23
C ALA A 143 -5.57 11.87 -10.88
N ARG A 144 -6.78 12.44 -10.99
CA ARG A 144 -7.06 13.84 -10.60
C ARG A 144 -6.85 14.11 -9.12
N ARG A 145 -7.17 13.15 -8.25
CA ARG A 145 -6.91 13.30 -6.80
C ARG A 145 -5.41 13.31 -6.50
N LEU A 146 -4.63 12.45 -7.17
CA LEU A 146 -3.18 12.35 -6.98
C LEU A 146 -2.43 13.59 -7.49
N THR A 147 -3.03 14.29 -8.46
CA THR A 147 -2.46 15.48 -9.11
C THR A 147 -3.22 16.77 -8.79
N ALA A 148 -4.08 16.74 -7.76
CA ALA A 148 -4.84 17.92 -7.32
C ALA A 148 -3.92 19.05 -6.82
N GLN A 149 -2.72 18.69 -6.36
CA GLN A 149 -1.62 19.60 -6.04
C GLN A 149 -0.35 19.09 -6.72
N ILE A 150 0.67 19.95 -6.82
CA ILE A 150 1.95 19.63 -7.44
C ILE A 150 3.00 19.42 -6.34
N PRO A 151 3.26 18.18 -5.89
CA PRO A 151 4.31 17.88 -4.90
C PRO A 151 5.70 17.97 -5.53
N ASP A 152 6.75 17.98 -4.70
CA ASP A 152 8.15 17.79 -5.13
C ASP A 152 8.37 16.42 -5.77
N ALA A 153 7.71 15.40 -5.22
CA ALA A 153 7.78 14.03 -5.70
C ALA A 153 6.42 13.31 -5.60
N TRP A 154 6.10 12.52 -6.62
CA TRP A 154 5.08 11.48 -6.54
C TRP A 154 5.73 10.16 -6.13
N VAL A 155 5.12 9.44 -5.19
CA VAL A 155 5.59 8.10 -4.77
C VAL A 155 4.51 7.09 -5.10
N ILE A 156 4.88 6.03 -5.83
CA ILE A 156 3.94 5.01 -6.31
C ILE A 156 4.30 3.66 -5.70
N ALA A 157 3.32 3.02 -5.09
CA ALA A 157 3.43 1.66 -4.59
C ALA A 157 2.18 0.87 -4.97
N GLY A 158 2.27 0.03 -6.00
CA GLY A 158 1.12 -0.74 -6.51
C GLY A 158 1.57 -1.99 -7.24
N GLU A 159 0.63 -2.85 -7.59
CA GLU A 159 0.90 -3.89 -8.57
C GLU A 159 1.02 -3.27 -9.98
N PRO A 160 1.80 -3.88 -10.89
CA PRO A 160 2.02 -3.35 -12.24
C PRO A 160 0.72 -3.12 -13.02
N ALA A 161 -0.26 -4.02 -12.89
CA ALA A 161 -1.51 -3.97 -13.65
C ALA A 161 -2.35 -2.73 -13.31
N GLY A 162 -2.60 -2.48 -12.01
CA GLY A 162 -3.28 -1.27 -11.57
C GLY A 162 -2.49 0.01 -11.88
N TRP A 163 -1.16 -0.07 -11.82
CA TRP A 163 -0.29 1.06 -12.14
C TRP A 163 -0.37 1.46 -13.62
N SER A 164 -0.37 0.52 -14.57
CA SER A 164 -0.53 0.83 -16.01
C SER A 164 -1.82 1.60 -16.30
N GLY A 165 -2.94 1.22 -15.66
CA GLY A 165 -4.20 1.95 -15.76
C GLY A 165 -4.12 3.39 -15.26
N MET A 166 -3.38 3.62 -14.17
CA MET A 166 -3.10 4.96 -13.64
C MET A 166 -2.20 5.77 -14.55
N VAL A 167 -1.09 5.22 -15.04
CA VAL A 167 -0.15 5.92 -15.94
C VAL A 167 -0.86 6.46 -17.17
N GLY A 168 -1.73 5.64 -17.80
CA GLY A 168 -2.49 6.07 -18.97
C GLY A 168 -3.33 7.33 -18.72
N ARG A 169 -3.89 7.50 -17.52
CA ARG A 169 -4.65 8.72 -17.16
C ARG A 169 -3.77 9.85 -16.69
N LEU A 170 -2.73 9.56 -15.93
CA LEU A 170 -1.80 10.58 -15.46
C LEU A 170 -1.13 11.28 -16.64
N TRP A 171 -0.67 10.52 -17.63
CA TRP A 171 0.00 11.04 -18.82
C TRP A 171 -0.91 11.88 -19.73
N ASN A 172 -2.13 11.40 -19.99
CA ASN A 172 -3.00 12.05 -20.98
C ASN A 172 -3.87 13.17 -20.39
N ASP A 173 -4.22 13.10 -19.10
CA ASP A 173 -5.32 13.90 -18.53
C ASP A 173 -4.89 14.80 -17.37
N THR A 174 -3.60 14.84 -16.98
CA THR A 174 -3.13 15.53 -15.77
C THR A 174 -1.75 16.18 -15.94
N PRO A 175 -1.31 17.11 -15.04
CA PRO A 175 0.02 17.70 -15.07
C PRO A 175 1.12 16.80 -14.44
N TRP A 176 0.87 15.49 -14.36
CA TRP A 176 1.83 14.54 -13.78
C TRP A 176 3.15 14.53 -14.57
N ASN A 177 4.27 14.37 -13.85
CA ASN A 177 5.60 14.35 -14.44
C ASN A 177 6.35 13.06 -14.04
N PRO A 178 6.67 12.16 -14.99
CA PRO A 178 7.36 10.91 -14.70
C PRO A 178 8.76 11.15 -14.08
N ALA A 179 9.47 12.22 -14.46
CA ALA A 179 10.79 12.54 -13.91
C ALA A 179 10.79 12.87 -12.40
N ARG A 180 9.62 13.23 -11.85
CA ARG A 180 9.39 13.50 -10.42
C ARG A 180 8.67 12.35 -9.73
N THR A 181 8.62 11.17 -10.36
CA THR A 181 7.88 10.02 -9.85
C THR A 181 8.84 8.91 -9.44
N PHE A 182 8.63 8.40 -8.23
CA PHE A 182 9.46 7.41 -7.57
C PHE A 182 8.65 6.16 -7.25
N GLY A 183 9.18 4.97 -7.55
CA GLY A 183 8.48 3.70 -7.34
C GLY A 183 9.29 2.64 -6.59
N PHE A 184 8.63 1.56 -6.19
CA PHE A 184 9.29 0.35 -5.67
C PHE A 184 9.64 -0.60 -6.82
N ALA A 185 10.21 -1.76 -6.53
CA ALA A 185 10.68 -2.70 -7.56
C ALA A 185 9.57 -3.08 -8.56
N ALA A 186 8.31 -3.18 -8.10
CA ALA A 186 7.16 -3.48 -8.96
C ALA A 186 6.86 -2.39 -10.01
N GLN A 187 7.31 -1.14 -9.80
CA GLN A 187 7.11 -0.03 -10.73
C GLN A 187 8.18 0.04 -11.83
N ALA A 188 9.23 -0.79 -11.75
CA ALA A 188 10.23 -0.90 -12.81
C ALA A 188 9.66 -1.58 -14.08
N THR A 189 8.53 -2.26 -13.97
CA THR A 189 7.82 -2.88 -15.09
C THR A 189 6.45 -2.24 -15.24
N VAL A 190 6.23 -1.56 -16.37
CA VAL A 190 4.95 -0.93 -16.71
C VAL A 190 4.57 -1.34 -18.13
N ASP A 191 3.54 -2.16 -18.25
CA ASP A 191 3.10 -2.71 -19.53
C ASP A 191 1.94 -1.91 -20.12
N GLY A 192 1.78 -1.97 -21.45
CA GLY A 192 0.62 -1.39 -22.14
C GLY A 192 0.57 0.14 -22.18
N VAL A 193 1.68 0.82 -21.87
CA VAL A 193 1.83 2.28 -21.98
C VAL A 193 3.03 2.63 -22.87
N PRO A 194 3.00 3.79 -23.57
CA PRO A 194 4.16 4.23 -24.35
C PRO A 194 5.39 4.41 -23.44
N PRO A 195 6.60 3.98 -23.83
CA PRO A 195 7.80 4.13 -22.99
C PRO A 195 8.08 5.58 -22.55
N LEU A 196 7.75 6.55 -23.40
CA LEU A 196 7.88 7.97 -23.08
C LEU A 196 6.99 8.40 -21.90
N ALA A 197 5.86 7.72 -21.67
CA ALA A 197 4.94 8.06 -20.60
C ALA A 197 5.54 7.81 -19.20
N VAL A 198 6.56 6.96 -19.10
CA VAL A 198 7.24 6.62 -17.84
C VAL A 198 8.72 7.03 -17.85
N ALA A 199 9.19 7.67 -18.92
CA ALA A 199 10.58 8.08 -19.04
C ALA A 199 10.96 9.12 -17.95
N GLY A 200 12.07 8.86 -17.25
CA GLY A 200 12.55 9.63 -16.11
C GLY A 200 12.04 9.14 -14.75
N MET A 201 11.08 8.20 -14.72
CA MET A 201 10.69 7.57 -13.45
C MET A 201 11.88 6.86 -12.83
N ARG A 202 12.00 6.98 -11.51
CA ARG A 202 13.06 6.36 -10.73
C ARG A 202 12.48 5.48 -9.65
N GLY A 203 13.30 4.65 -9.03
CA GLY A 203 12.83 3.89 -7.89
C GLY A 203 13.88 2.99 -7.28
N VAL A 204 13.43 2.10 -6.41
CA VAL A 204 14.29 1.19 -5.64
C VAL A 204 14.10 -0.26 -6.07
N THR A 205 15.17 -1.02 -6.02
CA THR A 205 15.15 -2.49 -6.22
C THR A 205 15.04 -3.20 -4.87
N ARG A 206 14.56 -4.45 -4.86
CA ARG A 206 14.47 -5.30 -3.66
C ARG A 206 15.79 -5.42 -2.87
N GLY A 207 16.91 -5.36 -3.59
CA GLY A 207 18.27 -5.42 -3.03
C GLY A 207 18.77 -4.11 -2.41
N GLY A 208 17.98 -3.03 -2.45
CA GLY A 208 18.40 -1.71 -1.96
C GLY A 208 19.20 -0.88 -2.96
N GLY A 209 19.28 -1.32 -4.21
CA GLY A 209 19.76 -0.48 -5.33
C GLY A 209 18.65 0.41 -5.87
N THR A 210 18.93 1.08 -6.98
CA THR A 210 17.98 1.98 -7.65
C THR A 210 17.77 1.61 -9.11
N TRP A 211 16.70 2.12 -9.69
CA TRP A 211 16.43 2.01 -11.12
C TRP A 211 15.93 3.33 -11.69
N GLU A 212 16.10 3.51 -13.00
CA GLU A 212 15.57 4.62 -13.79
C GLU A 212 15.01 4.09 -15.12
N LEU A 213 13.82 4.54 -15.49
CA LEU A 213 13.18 4.22 -16.78
C LEU A 213 13.60 5.27 -17.82
N GLY A 214 14.29 4.83 -18.88
CA GLY A 214 14.54 5.61 -20.08
C GLY A 214 13.40 5.53 -21.09
N ALA A 215 13.53 6.20 -22.23
CA ALA A 215 12.59 6.12 -23.34
C ALA A 215 12.73 4.79 -24.11
N GLY A 216 12.42 3.66 -23.44
CA GLY A 216 12.45 2.31 -24.02
C GLY A 216 13.41 1.32 -23.35
N TRP A 217 14.08 1.68 -22.26
CA TRP A 217 15.00 0.77 -21.53
C TRP A 217 15.00 1.07 -20.02
N LEU A 218 15.30 0.06 -19.21
CA LEU A 218 15.50 0.17 -17.76
C LEU A 218 17.01 0.27 -17.47
N VAL A 219 17.41 1.20 -16.60
CA VAL A 219 18.78 1.31 -16.09
C VAL A 219 18.78 1.01 -14.60
N GLU A 220 19.40 -0.09 -14.17
CA GLU A 220 19.66 -0.37 -12.76
C GLU A 220 20.97 0.30 -12.33
N ARG A 221 21.00 0.87 -11.11
CA ARG A 221 22.14 1.60 -10.53
C ARG A 221 22.36 1.24 -9.07
#